data_AF-A0A2H3JHM6-F1
#
_entry.id   AF-A0A2H3JHM6-F1
#
_cell.length_a   1.000
_cell.length_b   1.000
_cell.length_c   1.000
_cell.angle_alpha   90.00
_cell.angle_beta   90.00
_cell.angle_gamma   90.00
#
_symmetry.space_group_name_H-M   'P 1'
#
loop_
_entity.id
_entity.type
_entity.pdbx_description
1 polymer ?
#
loop_
_entity_poly.entity_id
_entity_poly.type
_entity_poly.pdbx_seq_one_letter_code
_entity_poly.pdbx_strand_id
1 'polypeptide(L)' 'MASSTTASQTEMKEARLPIGWRDQCSALLIPLNVCRKKNYYLPWECDHERHTYEKCQYDDYVRRMKILSKQKVAALEEAE' A
#
# COMPACT_ATOMS: atom_id res chain seq x y z
N MET A 1 -1.04 10.03 13.95
CA MET A 1 -2.20 9.11 13.90
C MET A 1 -1.98 8.17 12.73
N ALA A 2 -1.81 6.87 12.98
CA ALA A 2 -1.69 5.89 11.89
C ALA A 2 -3.03 5.86 11.13
N SER A 3 -2.98 5.98 9.81
CA SER A 3 -4.17 5.77 8.97
C SER A 3 -4.67 4.35 9.19
N SER A 4 -5.98 4.12 9.08
CA SER A 4 -6.62 2.79 9.19
C SER A 4 -5.93 1.72 8.30
N THR A 5 -5.23 2.14 7.26
CA THR A 5 -4.53 1.28 6.29
C THR A 5 -3.07 0.95 6.64
N THR A 6 -2.49 1.55 7.67
CA THR A 6 -1.06 1.39 8.02
C THR A 6 -0.89 0.57 9.31
N ALA A 7 -0.15 -0.53 9.23
CA ALA A 7 0.14 -1.38 10.39
C ALA A 7 1.22 -0.75 11.28
N SER A 8 1.21 -1.10 12.57
CA SER A 8 2.29 -0.72 13.48
C SER A 8 3.61 -1.43 13.12
N GLN A 9 4.75 -0.87 13.54
CA GLN A 9 6.05 -1.47 13.25
C GLN A 9 6.21 -2.88 13.83
N THR A 10 5.63 -3.13 15.00
CA THR A 10 5.62 -4.44 15.66
C THR A 10 4.81 -5.44 14.86
N GLU A 11 3.59 -5.09 14.42
CA GLU A 11 2.75 -5.96 13.59
C GLU A 11 3.41 -6.30 12.25
N MET A 12 4.04 -5.32 11.59
CA MET A 12 4.77 -5.56 10.34
C MET A 12 5.96 -6.51 10.52
N LYS A 13 6.63 -6.44 11.68
CA LYS A 13 7.76 -7.33 12.02
C LYS A 13 7.27 -8.75 12.32
N GLU A 14 6.19 -8.88 13.08
CA GLU A 14 5.55 -10.16 13.41
C GLU A 14 5.03 -10.87 12.16
N ALA A 15 4.38 -10.12 11.26
CA ALA A 15 3.91 -10.62 9.96
C ALA A 15 5.04 -10.85 8.94
N ARG A 16 6.30 -10.55 9.30
CA ARG A 16 7.50 -10.71 8.46
C ARG A 16 7.34 -10.07 7.07
N LEU A 17 6.73 -8.87 7.02
CA LEU A 17 6.57 -8.16 5.75
C LEU A 17 7.95 -7.72 5.20
N PRO A 18 8.25 -7.93 3.91
CA PRO A 18 9.45 -7.41 3.28
C PRO A 18 9.42 -5.88 3.25
N ILE A 19 10.60 -5.25 3.26
CA ILE A 19 10.73 -3.78 3.40
C ILE A 19 9.97 -3.03 2.30
N GLY A 20 9.96 -3.52 1.06
CA GLY A 20 9.24 -2.88 -0.05
C GLY A 20 7.72 -2.81 0.13
N TRP A 21 7.15 -3.65 1.00
CA TRP A 21 5.70 -3.71 1.26
C TRP A 21 5.30 -3.08 2.60
N ARG A 22 6.25 -2.42 3.29
CA ARG A 22 6.01 -1.68 4.55
C ARG A 22 5.62 -0.24 4.25
N ASP A 23 4.56 -0.07 3.48
CA ASP A 23 4.03 1.21 3.05
C ASP A 23 2.76 1.59 3.85
N GLN A 24 2.07 2.65 3.40
CA GLN A 24 0.84 3.13 4.01
C GLN A 24 -0.36 2.18 3.86
N CYS A 25 -0.22 1.11 3.07
CA CYS A 25 -1.25 0.09 2.80
C CYS A 25 -0.93 -1.27 3.46
N SER A 26 0.13 -1.33 4.26
CA SER A 26 0.63 -2.54 4.92
C SER A 26 -0.39 -3.28 5.80
N ALA A 27 -1.36 -2.57 6.40
CA ALA A 27 -2.38 -3.22 7.24
C ALA A 27 -3.31 -4.12 6.44
N LEU A 28 -3.58 -3.80 5.17
CA LEU A 28 -4.43 -4.59 4.28
C LEU A 28 -3.71 -5.81 3.71
N LEU A 29 -2.38 -5.78 3.65
CA LEU A 29 -1.57 -6.88 3.13
C LEU A 29 -1.51 -8.07 4.10
N ILE A 30 -1.55 -7.82 5.40
CA ILE A 30 -1.53 -8.86 6.45
C ILE A 30 -2.73 -9.83 6.30
N PRO A 31 -4.01 -9.38 6.29
CA PRO A 31 -5.15 -10.28 6.12
C PRO A 31 -5.15 -10.97 4.76
N LEU A 32 -4.72 -10.29 3.69
CA LEU A 32 -4.58 -10.89 2.37
C LEU A 32 -3.60 -12.08 2.37
N ASN A 33 -2.44 -11.93 3.02
CA ASN A 33 -1.45 -13.00 3.13
C ASN A 33 -1.94 -14.17 4.00
N VAL A 34 -2.73 -13.88 5.05
CA VAL A 34 -3.39 -14.92 5.86
C VAL A 34 -4.40 -15.69 5.00
N CYS A 35 -5.23 -15.00 4.23
CA CYS A 35 -6.22 -15.63 3.34
C CYS A 35 -5.54 -16.49 2.26
N ARG A 36 -4.50 -15.95 1.60
CA ARG A 36 -3.70 -16.67 0.60
C ARG A 36 -3.08 -17.95 1.17
N LYS A 37 -2.53 -17.90 2.39
CA LYS A 37 -1.93 -19.08 3.03
C LYS A 37 -2.99 -20.12 3.39
N LYS A 38 -4.18 -19.70 3.83
CA LYS A 38 -5.30 -20.61 4.15
C LYS A 38 -5.84 -21.32 2.90
N ASN A 39 -5.96 -20.58 1.80
CA ASN A 39 -6.55 -21.05 0.55
C ASN A 39 -5.51 -21.50 -0.47
N TYR A 40 -4.28 -21.83 -0.05
CA TYR A 40 -3.20 -22.32 -0.92
C TYR A 40 -2.93 -21.46 -2.16
N TYR A 41 -3.09 -20.14 -2.06
CA TYR A 41 -2.85 -19.17 -3.13
C TYR A 41 -3.71 -19.41 -4.39
N LEU A 42 -4.90 -19.97 -4.23
CA LEU A 42 -5.84 -20.14 -5.34
C LEU A 42 -6.28 -18.77 -5.92
N PRO A 43 -6.27 -18.57 -7.25
CA PRO A 43 -6.53 -17.26 -7.86
C PRO A 43 -7.95 -16.70 -7.73
N TRP A 44 -8.94 -17.54 -7.45
CA TRP A 44 -10.37 -17.18 -7.34
C TRP A 44 -10.82 -16.98 -5.90
N GLU A 45 -9.95 -17.25 -4.93
CA GLU A 45 -10.19 -17.02 -3.51
C GLU A 45 -9.50 -15.72 -3.07
N CYS A 46 -10.04 -15.07 -2.04
CA CYS A 46 -9.48 -13.82 -1.46
C CYS A 46 -9.50 -12.60 -2.40
N ASP A 47 -10.45 -12.55 -3.34
CA ASP A 47 -10.58 -11.46 -4.32
C ASP A 47 -10.87 -10.10 -3.68
N HIS A 48 -11.70 -10.10 -2.64
CA HIS A 48 -12.09 -8.87 -1.97
C HIS A 48 -10.90 -8.22 -1.26
N GLU A 49 -10.13 -9.01 -0.51
CA GLU A 49 -8.92 -8.59 0.18
C GLU A 49 -7.84 -8.16 -0.80
N ARG A 50 -7.73 -8.83 -1.96
CA ARG A 50 -6.83 -8.43 -3.02
C ARG A 50 -7.22 -7.06 -3.60
N HIS A 51 -8.48 -6.90 -4.00
CA HIS A 51 -8.95 -5.68 -4.63
C HIS A 51 -8.89 -4.47 -3.69
N THR A 52 -9.21 -4.66 -2.41
CA THR A 52 -9.07 -3.60 -1.39
C THR A 52 -7.62 -3.16 -1.21
N TYR A 53 -6.68 -4.10 -1.21
CA TYR A 53 -5.25 -3.80 -1.17
C TYR A 53 -4.77 -3.05 -2.43
N GLU A 54 -5.16 -3.52 -3.62
CA GLU A 54 -4.80 -2.89 -4.90
C GLU A 54 -5.35 -1.47 -5.02
N LYS A 55 -6.59 -1.24 -4.56
CA LYS A 55 -7.17 0.10 -4.53
C LYS A 55 -6.34 1.05 -3.66
N CYS A 56 -5.91 0.61 -2.47
CA CYS A 56 -5.06 1.42 -1.60
C CYS A 56 -3.73 1.78 -2.28
N GLN A 57 -3.10 0.81 -2.96
CA GLN A 57 -1.86 1.06 -3.71
C GLN A 57 -2.04 2.03 -4.86
N TYR A 58 -3.16 1.93 -5.57
CA TYR A 58 -3.51 2.85 -6.64
C TYR A 58 -3.68 4.28 -6.12
N ASP A 59 -4.41 4.45 -5.01
CA ASP A 59 -4.62 5.75 -4.39
C ASP A 59 -3.28 6.37 -3.92
N ASP A 60 -2.37 5.56 -3.38
CA ASP A 60 -1.01 6.00 -3.03
C ASP A 60 -0.18 6.41 -4.27
N TYR A 61 -0.26 5.64 -5.35
CA TYR A 61 0.39 5.98 -6.60
C TYR A 61 -0.10 7.32 -7.15
N VAL A 62 -1.42 7.53 -7.19
CA VAL A 62 -2.03 8.79 -7.62
C VAL A 62 -1.58 9.96 -6.72
N ARG A 63 -1.49 9.74 -5.41
CA ARG A 63 -0.94 10.72 -4.46
C ARG A 63 0.50 11.10 -4.82
N ARG A 64 1.37 10.13 -5.10
CA ARG A 64 2.76 10.37 -5.52
C ARG A 64 2.85 11.13 -6.85
N MET A 65 1.99 10.81 -7.82
CA MET A 65 1.93 11.53 -9.10
C MET A 65 1.53 13.00 -8.93
N LYS A 66 0.58 13.28 -8.03
CA LYS A 66 0.19 14.67 -7.71
C LYS A 66 1.31 15.45 -7.01
N ILE A 67 2.12 14.79 -6.17
CA ILE A 67 3.29 15.42 -5.54
C ILE A 67 4.31 15.78 -6.62
N LEU A 68 4.62 14.83 -7.52
CA LEU A 68 5.55 15.05 -8.61
C LEU A 68 5.08 16.18 -9.54
N SER A 69 3.79 16.23 -9.90
CA SER A 69 3.27 17.30 -10.75
C SER A 69 3.42 18.67 -10.10
N LYS A 70 3.14 18.79 -8.79
CA LYS A 70 3.34 20.04 -8.03
C LYS A 70 4.80 20.47 -8.00
N GLN A 71 5.72 19.53 -7.76
CA GLN A 71 7.15 19.80 -7.76
C GLN A 71 7.64 20.29 -9.13
N LYS A 72 7.11 19.72 -10.23
CA LYS A 72 7.43 20.18 -11.59
C LYS A 72 6.95 21.60 -11.86
N VAL A 73 5.74 21.95 -11.42
CA VAL A 73 5.20 23.32 -11.57
C VAL A 73 6.05 24.31 -10.78
N ALA A 74 6.35 24.02 -9.50
CA ALA A 74 7.20 24.87 -8.69
C ALA A 74 8.60 25.05 -9.29
N ALA A 75 9.20 23.98 -9.84
CA ALA A 75 10.51 24.06 -10.49
C ALA A 75 10.50 24.88 -11.80
N LEU A 76 9.36 24.96 -12.50
CA LEU A 76 9.19 25.84 -13.65
C LEU A 76 9.03 27.30 -13.22
N GLU A 77 8.21 27.55 -12.19
CA GLU A 77 8.03 28.89 -11.60
C GLU A 77 9.34 29.44 -11.00
N GLU A 78 10.20 28.58 -10.44
CA GLU A 78 11.53 28.96 -9.93
C GLU A 78 12.55 29.23 -11.06
N ALA A 79 12.31 28.70 -12.26
CA ALA A 79 13.20 28.88 -13.41
C ALA A 79 12.83 30.11 -14.27
N GLU A 80 11.62 30.63 -14.11
CA GLU A 80 11.14 31.90 -14.68
C GLU A 80 11.61 33.10 -13.84
#